data_AF-A0A9W7L6W0-F1
#
_entry.id   AF-A0A9W7L6W0-F1
#
_cell.length_a   1.000
_cell.length_b   1.000
_cell.length_c   1.000
_cell.angle_alpha   90.00
_cell.angle_beta   90.00
_cell.angle_gamma   90.00
#
_symmetry.space_group_name_H-M   'P 1'
#
loop_
_entity.id
_entity.type
_entity.pdbx_description
1 polymer ?
#
loop_
_entity_poly.entity_id
_entity_poly.type
_entity_poly.pdbx_seq_one_letter_code
_entity_poly.pdbx_strand_id
1 'polypeptide(L)'
;MKFPVAVALSLFPAVFADDHSYHRLSDPSTHLKVTSCRNIPTSLFNDLPGTCESVGYTQTCISCRGAMTFMVEDISTCSQESTECYFRTEDEECIGTSQCPYGKERERERAEKGLRGQVK
;
A
#
# COMPACT_ATOMS: atom_id res chain seq x y z
N MET A 1 40.59 8.60 -47.16
CA MET A 1 40.85 7.36 -46.39
C MET A 1 39.69 7.21 -45.41
N LYS A 2 38.88 6.16 -45.57
CA LYS A 2 37.66 5.88 -44.79
C LYS A 2 38.02 4.93 -43.66
N PHE A 3 37.85 5.34 -42.40
CA PHE A 3 37.92 4.45 -41.25
C PHE A 3 36.48 4.18 -40.77
N PRO A 4 36.02 2.92 -40.71
CA PRO A 4 34.73 2.62 -40.09
C PRO A 4 34.89 2.66 -38.56
N VAL A 5 34.16 3.56 -37.90
CA VAL A 5 33.98 3.55 -36.45
C VAL A 5 33.05 2.38 -36.13
N ALA A 6 33.62 1.31 -35.57
CA ALA A 6 32.84 0.18 -35.07
C ALA A 6 32.08 0.62 -33.81
N VAL A 7 30.75 0.62 -33.89
CA VAL A 7 29.86 0.78 -32.74
C VAL A 7 29.89 -0.54 -31.97
N ALA A 8 30.63 -0.57 -30.87
CA ALA A 8 30.58 -1.67 -29.93
C ALA A 8 29.24 -1.61 -29.18
N LEU A 9 28.24 -2.36 -29.66
CA LEU A 9 27.05 -2.69 -28.89
C LEU A 9 27.51 -3.57 -27.71
N SER A 10 27.71 -2.96 -26.55
CA SER A 10 27.86 -3.69 -25.29
C SER A 10 26.53 -4.35 -24.95
N LEU A 11 26.39 -5.61 -25.31
CA LEU A 11 25.36 -6.51 -24.79
C LEU A 11 25.64 -6.73 -23.30
N PHE A 12 25.11 -5.87 -22.45
CA PHE A 12 24.98 -6.18 -21.03
C PHE A 12 23.94 -7.30 -20.91
N PRO A 13 24.30 -8.51 -20.44
CA PRO A 13 23.27 -9.47 -20.07
C PRO A 13 22.50 -8.85 -18.91
N ALA A 14 21.20 -8.63 -19.10
CA ALA A 14 20.29 -8.36 -18.01
C ALA A 14 20.38 -9.54 -17.05
N VAL A 15 21.09 -9.36 -15.94
CA VAL A 15 20.96 -10.22 -14.76
C VAL A 15 19.52 -10.04 -14.30
N PHE A 16 18.65 -10.94 -14.76
CA PHE A 16 17.39 -11.19 -14.07
C PHE A 16 17.80 -11.93 -12.80
N ALA A 17 17.99 -11.17 -11.73
CA ALA A 17 18.12 -11.76 -10.41
C ALA A 17 16.84 -12.53 -10.14
N ASP A 18 16.94 -13.86 -10.10
CA ASP A 18 15.94 -14.73 -9.46
C ASP A 18 16.11 -14.52 -7.95
N ASP A 19 15.72 -13.32 -7.50
CA ASP A 19 15.50 -13.04 -6.10
C ASP A 19 14.15 -13.68 -5.81
N HIS A 20 14.15 -14.76 -5.03
CA HIS A 20 12.93 -15.44 -4.56
C HIS A 20 12.15 -14.48 -3.64
N SER A 21 11.59 -13.46 -4.26
CA SER A 21 10.73 -12.46 -3.69
C SER A 21 9.32 -12.98 -3.81
N TYR A 22 8.59 -12.83 -2.71
CA TYR A 22 7.18 -13.17 -2.69
C TYR A 22 6.40 -11.98 -2.20
N HIS A 23 5.13 -11.93 -2.56
CA HIS A 23 4.22 -10.93 -2.07
C HIS A 23 2.93 -11.57 -1.58
N ARG A 24 2.30 -10.85 -0.65
CA ARG A 24 0.99 -11.21 -0.13
C ARG A 24 0.03 -10.07 -0.34
N LEU A 25 -1.05 -10.36 -1.06
CA LEU A 25 -2.21 -9.49 -1.12
C LEU A 25 -3.08 -9.70 0.12
N SER A 26 -3.61 -8.61 0.65
CA SER A 26 -4.55 -8.59 1.76
C SER A 26 -5.77 -7.78 1.33
N ASP A 27 -6.95 -8.39 1.44
CA ASP A 27 -8.21 -7.75 1.11
C ASP A 27 -8.46 -6.49 1.97
N PRO A 28 -9.34 -5.58 1.49
CA PRO A 28 -9.81 -4.46 2.28
C PRO A 28 -10.27 -4.87 3.69
N SER A 29 -9.90 -4.07 4.68
CA SER A 29 -10.14 -4.32 6.09
C SER A 29 -11.11 -3.30 6.71
N THR A 30 -11.26 -3.34 8.03
CA THR A 30 -12.06 -2.36 8.78
C THR A 30 -11.53 -0.94 8.63
N HIS A 31 -10.21 -0.74 8.49
CA HIS A 31 -9.61 0.61 8.50
C HIS A 31 -8.93 0.96 7.18
N LEU A 32 -8.18 0.04 6.57
CA LEU A 32 -7.65 0.22 5.23
C LEU A 32 -8.65 -0.32 4.21
N LYS A 33 -9.32 0.55 3.47
CA LYS A 33 -10.45 0.20 2.57
C LYS A 33 -10.06 -0.22 1.17
N VAL A 34 -8.78 -0.44 0.95
CA VAL A 34 -8.20 -0.89 -0.31
C VAL A 34 -7.45 -2.19 -0.10
N THR A 35 -7.30 -2.95 -1.18
CA THR A 35 -6.37 -4.07 -1.21
C THR A 35 -4.97 -3.55 -0.92
N SER A 36 -4.23 -4.29 -0.10
CA SER A 36 -2.84 -3.98 0.22
C SER A 36 -1.93 -5.13 -0.10
N CYS A 37 -0.66 -4.83 -0.32
CA CYS A 37 0.37 -5.78 -0.64
C CYS A 37 1.53 -5.67 0.36
N ARG A 38 2.16 -6.78 0.68
CA ARG A 38 3.40 -6.82 1.47
C ARG A 38 4.42 -7.72 0.80
N ASN A 39 5.65 -7.24 0.67
CA ASN A 39 6.80 -8.06 0.29
C ASN A 39 7.15 -8.99 1.45
N ILE A 40 7.26 -10.29 1.16
CA ILE A 40 7.53 -11.37 2.11
C ILE A 40 8.85 -12.04 1.69
N PRO A 41 9.81 -12.21 2.62
CA PRO A 41 11.13 -12.75 2.28
C PRO A 41 11.12 -14.26 1.98
N THR A 42 10.04 -14.98 2.30
CA THR A 42 9.94 -16.43 2.16
C THR A 42 8.50 -16.87 1.89
N SER A 43 8.26 -17.77 0.94
CA SER A 43 6.91 -18.34 0.68
C SER A 43 6.57 -19.50 1.62
N LEU A 44 6.33 -19.18 2.89
CA LEU A 44 5.90 -20.18 3.87
C LEU A 44 4.38 -20.46 3.82
N PHE A 45 3.60 -19.58 3.18
CA PHE A 45 2.14 -19.65 3.19
C PHE A 45 1.51 -19.53 1.79
N ASN A 46 2.16 -20.12 0.77
CA ASN A 46 1.75 -20.00 -0.63
C ASN A 46 1.69 -18.53 -1.10
N ASP A 47 2.66 -17.73 -0.66
CA ASP A 47 2.81 -16.34 -1.09
C ASP A 47 3.14 -16.32 -2.59
N LEU A 48 2.58 -15.34 -3.30
CA LEU A 48 2.68 -15.23 -4.75
C LEU A 48 4.12 -14.81 -5.13
N PRO A 49 4.71 -15.38 -6.19
CA PRO A 49 6.05 -14.98 -6.63
C PRO A 49 6.08 -13.53 -7.12
N GLY A 50 7.23 -12.87 -6.94
CA GLY A 50 7.47 -11.48 -7.30
C GLY A 50 7.21 -10.50 -6.16
N THR A 51 7.45 -9.23 -6.42
CA THR A 51 7.26 -8.14 -5.44
C THR A 51 5.95 -7.39 -5.67
N CYS A 52 5.49 -6.66 -4.65
CA CYS A 52 4.36 -5.75 -4.75
C CYS A 52 4.52 -4.71 -5.88
N GLU A 53 5.72 -4.17 -6.06
CA GLU A 53 6.06 -3.23 -7.12
C GLU A 53 5.85 -3.87 -8.50
N SER A 54 6.24 -5.14 -8.66
CA SER A 54 6.10 -5.86 -9.93
C SER A 54 4.64 -6.09 -10.36
N VAL A 55 3.72 -6.05 -9.39
CA VAL A 55 2.28 -6.21 -9.62
C VAL A 55 1.49 -4.90 -9.48
N GLY A 56 2.18 -3.75 -9.41
CA GLY A 56 1.56 -2.41 -9.47
C GLY A 56 1.31 -1.72 -8.12
N TYR A 57 1.66 -2.34 -7.00
CA TYR A 57 1.50 -1.77 -5.66
C TYR A 57 2.76 -0.98 -5.30
N THR A 58 2.83 0.27 -5.73
CA THR A 58 4.04 1.11 -5.64
C THR A 58 3.96 2.19 -4.58
N GLN A 59 2.78 2.43 -4.00
CA GLN A 59 2.57 3.49 -3.01
C GLN A 59 2.60 2.94 -1.59
N THR A 60 3.12 3.73 -0.66
CA THR A 60 3.36 3.29 0.73
C THR A 60 2.27 3.79 1.67
N CYS A 61 1.71 2.88 2.44
CA CYS A 61 0.76 3.13 3.51
C CYS A 61 1.28 2.61 4.84
N ILE A 62 1.44 3.48 5.85
CA ILE A 62 2.10 3.12 7.11
C ILE A 62 1.05 2.95 8.20
N SER A 63 1.00 1.75 8.80
CA SER A 63 0.17 1.49 9.97
C SER A 63 0.70 2.25 11.18
N CYS A 64 -0.15 3.07 11.78
CA CYS A 64 0.13 3.73 13.05
C CYS A 64 0.19 2.76 14.23
N ARG A 65 -0.29 1.53 14.04
CA ARG A 65 -0.11 0.43 14.98
C ARG A 65 1.15 -0.35 14.61
N GLY A 66 2.25 -0.07 15.30
CA GLY A 66 3.52 -0.79 15.16
C GLY A 66 4.36 -0.42 13.94
N ALA A 67 4.07 0.70 13.26
CA ALA A 67 4.85 1.23 12.13
C ALA A 67 5.09 0.25 10.97
N MET A 68 4.19 -0.71 10.78
CA MET A 68 4.26 -1.64 9.65
C MET A 68 3.89 -0.95 8.35
N THR A 69 4.58 -1.31 7.27
CA THR A 69 4.34 -0.75 5.95
C THR A 69 3.50 -1.70 5.09
N PHE A 70 2.52 -1.14 4.39
CA PHE A 70 1.62 -1.79 3.45
C PHE A 70 1.71 -1.05 2.13
N MET A 71 1.88 -1.77 1.03
CA MET A 71 1.90 -1.19 -0.30
C MET A 71 0.48 -1.17 -0.85
N VAL A 72 0.09 -0.12 -1.55
CA VAL A 72 -1.26 0.05 -2.11
C VAL A 72 -1.19 0.58 -3.54
N GLU A 73 -2.25 0.33 -4.30
CA GLU A 73 -2.40 0.93 -5.64
C GLU A 73 -2.78 2.41 -5.55
N ASP A 74 -3.62 2.79 -4.58
CA ASP A 74 -4.12 4.15 -4.38
C ASP A 74 -3.90 4.66 -2.95
N ILE A 75 -2.97 5.61 -2.81
CA ILE A 75 -2.61 6.25 -1.54
C ILE A 75 -3.68 7.20 -0.99
N SER A 76 -4.65 7.65 -1.82
CA SER A 76 -5.69 8.60 -1.39
C SER A 76 -6.54 8.07 -0.24
N THR A 77 -6.54 6.77 -0.04
CA THR A 77 -7.26 6.08 1.02
C THR A 77 -6.44 5.85 2.30
N CYS A 78 -5.20 6.33 2.34
CA CYS A 78 -4.23 6.08 3.42
C CYS A 78 -3.95 7.32 4.30
N SER A 79 -4.84 8.32 4.33
CA SER A 79 -4.68 9.41 5.29
C SER A 79 -5.17 9.01 6.68
N GLN A 80 -4.74 9.74 7.71
CA GLN A 80 -5.33 9.57 9.03
C GLN A 80 -6.83 9.87 9.06
N GLU A 81 -7.30 10.77 8.21
CA GLU A 81 -8.73 11.07 8.07
C GLU A 81 -9.50 9.89 7.48
N SER A 82 -9.03 9.32 6.37
CA SER A 82 -9.74 8.23 5.67
C SER A 82 -9.74 6.93 6.46
N THR A 83 -8.73 6.73 7.30
CA THR A 83 -8.49 5.48 8.03
C THR A 83 -8.75 5.54 9.53
N GLU A 84 -9.33 6.64 10.03
CA GLU A 84 -9.61 6.80 11.46
C GLU A 84 -8.32 6.71 12.32
N CYS A 85 -7.23 7.29 11.80
CA CYS A 85 -5.88 7.33 12.38
C CYS A 85 -5.20 5.98 12.57
N TYR A 86 -5.66 4.94 11.89
CA TYR A 86 -5.00 3.63 11.88
C TYR A 86 -3.83 3.58 10.91
N PHE A 87 -3.89 4.35 9.84
CA PHE A 87 -2.85 4.45 8.83
C PHE A 87 -2.55 5.90 8.52
N ARG A 88 -1.43 6.09 7.84
CA ARG A 88 -0.96 7.39 7.40
C ARG A 88 -0.13 7.25 6.13
N THR A 89 0.00 8.35 5.40
CA THR A 89 1.02 8.48 4.36
C THR A 89 2.39 8.74 4.99
N GLU A 90 3.45 8.76 4.18
CA GLU A 90 4.81 9.07 4.65
C GLU A 90 4.92 10.47 5.25
N ASP A 91 4.12 11.41 4.76
CA ASP A 91 4.14 12.84 5.12
C ASP A 91 3.33 13.18 6.38
N GLU A 92 2.58 12.23 6.92
CA GLU A 92 1.77 12.40 8.11
C GLU A 92 2.47 11.85 9.37
N GLU A 93 2.13 12.35 10.56
CA GLU A 93 2.57 11.79 11.83
C GLU A 93 1.42 11.06 12.53
N CYS A 94 1.68 9.88 13.07
CA CYS A 94 0.66 9.11 13.79
C CYS A 94 0.27 9.79 15.11
N ILE A 95 -0.95 10.33 15.17
CA ILE A 95 -1.49 10.94 16.41
C ILE A 95 -2.05 9.89 17.38
N GLY A 96 -2.32 8.68 16.88
CA GLY A 96 -2.86 7.56 17.66
C GLY A 96 -4.39 7.54 17.73
N THR A 97 -4.95 6.33 17.70
CA THR A 97 -6.40 6.12 17.62
C THR A 97 -7.18 6.68 18.81
N SER A 98 -6.56 6.74 20.00
CA SER A 98 -7.19 7.32 21.21
C SER A 98 -7.37 8.83 21.13
N GLN A 99 -6.58 9.52 20.29
CA GLN A 99 -6.60 10.98 20.10
C GLN A 99 -7.13 11.36 18.72
N CYS A 100 -7.67 10.39 17.97
CA CYS A 100 -8.08 10.60 16.59
C CYS A 100 -9.30 11.56 16.52
N PRO A 101 -9.18 12.72 15.85
CA PRO A 101 -10.30 13.65 15.70
C PRO A 101 -11.36 13.11 14.73
N TYR A 102 -10.96 12.26 13.78
CA TYR A 102 -11.79 11.79 12.68
C TYR A 102 -12.74 10.64 13.04
N GLY A 103 -12.53 9.96 14.18
CA GLY A 103 -13.43 8.90 14.64
C GLY A 103 -14.83 9.42 14.96
N LYS A 104 -14.93 10.61 15.56
CA LYS A 104 -16.21 11.19 16.00
C LYS A 104 -17.04 11.78 14.86
N GLU A 105 -16.38 12.31 13.83
CA GLU A 105 -17.05 12.95 12.70
C GLU A 105 -17.72 11.92 11.78
N ARG A 106 -17.05 10.79 11.49
CA ARG A 106 -17.67 9.68 10.77
C ARG A 106 -18.74 8.95 11.56
N GLU A 107 -18.62 8.84 12.89
CA GLU A 107 -19.69 8.32 13.74
C GLU A 107 -20.95 9.18 13.60
N ARG A 108 -20.79 10.51 13.60
CA ARG A 108 -21.89 11.45 13.37
C ARG A 108 -22.49 11.32 11.97
N GLU A 109 -21.67 11.23 10.92
CA GLU A 109 -22.17 11.01 9.56
C GLU A 109 -22.90 9.66 9.40
N ARG A 110 -22.39 8.59 10.02
CA ARG A 110 -23.05 7.27 10.02
C ARG A 110 -24.37 7.32 10.79
N ALA A 111 -24.42 8.04 11.92
CA ALA A 111 -25.65 8.24 12.68
C ALA A 111 -26.70 9.02 11.87
N GLU A 112 -26.30 10.09 11.18
CA GLU A 112 -27.20 10.89 10.34
C GLU A 112 -27.69 10.12 9.10
N LYS A 113 -26.84 9.30 8.47
CA LYS A 113 -27.25 8.41 7.36
C LYS A 113 -28.13 7.26 7.85
N GLY A 114 -27.85 6.70 9.03
CA GLY A 114 -28.68 5.67 9.67
C GLY A 114 -30.07 6.18 10.02
N LEU A 115 -30.19 7.45 10.44
CA LEU A 115 -31.48 8.09 10.72
C LEU A 115 -32.32 8.27 9.44
N ARG A 116 -31.69 8.61 8.31
CA ARG A 116 -32.37 8.70 7.00
C ARG A 116 -32.78 7.34 6.42
N GLY A 117 -32.08 6.26 6.78
CA GLY A 117 -32.40 4.89 6.36
C GLY A 117 -33.60 4.25 7.09
N GLN A 118 -34.01 4.81 8.23
CA GLN A 118 -35.17 4.35 9.01
C GLN A 118 -36.49 5.05 8.62
N VAL A 119 -36.44 6.01 7.70
CA VAL A 119 -37.64 6.63 7.10
C VAL A 119 -37.93 5.90 5.77
N LYS A 120 -38.39 4.65 5.86
CA LYS A 120 -38.99 3.92 4.74
C LYS A 120 -40.11 3.02 5.25
#